data_AF-A0A350CKR5-F1
#
_entry.id   AF-A0A350CKR5-F1
#
_cell.length_a   1.000
_cell.length_b   1.000
_cell.length_c   1.000
_cell.angle_alpha   90.00
_cell.angle_beta   90.00
_cell.angle_gamma   90.00
#
_symmetry.space_group_name_H-M   'P 1'
#
loop_
_entity.id
_entity.type
_entity.pdbx_description
1 polymer ?
#
loop_
_entity_poly.entity_id
_entity_poly.type
_entity_poly.pdbx_seq_one_letter_code
_entity_poly.pdbx_strand_id
1 'polypeptide(L)'
;MKPLPTLFLSHGSPMLAIQDTPARRFLQGLGATLPRPEAIVVVSAHWETLQAPAVSLAPRPETVHDFGGFPRALFEIQYPAPGAPAAAE
;
A
#
# COMPACT_ATOMS: atom_id res chain seq x y z
N MET A 1 17.08 -14.09 -14.33
CA MET A 1 16.26 -13.71 -13.15
C MET A 1 14.82 -14.15 -13.39
N LYS A 2 14.11 -14.65 -12.38
CA LYS A 2 12.66 -14.89 -12.51
C LYS A 2 11.95 -13.53 -12.46
N PRO A 3 10.98 -13.26 -13.35
CA PRO A 3 10.22 -12.01 -13.29
C PRO A 3 9.47 -11.93 -11.96
N LEU A 4 9.43 -10.73 -11.38
CA LEU A 4 8.57 -10.44 -10.23
C LEU A 4 7.10 -10.38 -10.72
N PRO A 5 6.13 -10.87 -9.93
CA PRO A 5 4.73 -10.84 -10.33
C PRO A 5 4.13 -9.44 -10.17
N THR A 6 3.18 -9.11 -11.05
CA THR A 6 2.28 -7.97 -10.87
C THR A 6 1.03 -8.44 -10.15
N LEU A 7 0.58 -7.69 -9.14
CA LEU A 7 -0.59 -8.03 -8.34
C LEU A 7 -1.67 -6.97 -8.52
N PHE A 8 -2.91 -7.42 -8.67
CA PHE A 8 -4.10 -6.59 -8.52
C PHE A 8 -4.82 -6.99 -7.24
N LEU A 9 -4.88 -6.09 -6.26
CA LEU A 9 -5.42 -6.36 -4.93
C LEU A 9 -6.59 -5.41 -4.67
N SER A 10 -7.74 -5.97 -4.34
CA SER A 10 -8.86 -5.17 -3.82
C SER A 10 -8.55 -4.71 -2.40
N HIS A 11 -8.62 -3.41 -2.14
CA HIS A 11 -8.38 -2.83 -0.81
C HIS A 11 -9.63 -2.86 0.08
N GLY A 12 -10.83 -2.96 -0.50
CA GLY A 12 -12.09 -3.03 0.24
C GLY A 12 -12.30 -1.90 1.25
N SER A 13 -12.97 -2.23 2.36
CA SER A 13 -13.18 -1.31 3.48
C SER A 13 -11.90 -1.14 4.31
N PRO A 14 -11.60 0.07 4.84
CA PRO A 14 -10.49 0.29 5.77
C PRO A 14 -10.44 -0.70 6.94
N MET A 15 -11.60 -1.23 7.36
CA MET A 15 -11.68 -2.27 8.41
C MET A 15 -10.83 -3.51 8.10
N LEU A 16 -10.49 -3.78 6.83
CA LEU A 16 -9.61 -4.87 6.43
C LEU A 16 -8.25 -4.84 7.17
N ALA A 17 -7.77 -3.66 7.56
CA ALA A 17 -6.51 -3.50 8.31
C ALA A 17 -6.58 -4.02 9.76
N ILE A 18 -7.77 -4.00 10.39
CA ILE A 18 -7.95 -4.31 11.83
C ILE A 18 -8.94 -5.45 12.11
N GLN A 19 -9.82 -5.77 11.19
CA GLN A 19 -10.81 -6.82 11.33
C GLN A 19 -10.25 -8.16 10.85
N ASP A 20 -10.43 -9.20 11.66
CA ASP A 20 -10.03 -10.55 11.26
C ASP A 20 -11.04 -11.12 10.24
N THR A 21 -10.59 -11.24 8.99
CA THR A 21 -11.38 -11.73 7.86
C THR A 21 -10.52 -12.66 7.00
N PRO A 22 -11.11 -13.57 6.20
CA PRO A 22 -10.34 -14.38 5.26
C PRO A 22 -9.44 -13.56 4.32
N ALA A 23 -9.94 -12.41 3.85
CA ALA A 23 -9.17 -11.49 3.00
C ALA A 23 -7.95 -10.92 3.73
N ARG A 24 -8.10 -10.52 5.01
CA ARG A 24 -6.96 -10.04 5.81
C ARG A 24 -5.90 -11.13 5.98
N ARG A 25 -6.31 -12.34 6.36
CA ARG A 25 -5.37 -13.46 6.57
C ARG A 25 -4.61 -13.80 5.29
N PHE A 26 -5.29 -13.78 4.14
CA PHE A 26 -4.65 -13.93 2.84
C PHE A 26 -3.58 -12.86 2.60
N LEU A 27 -3.91 -11.57 2.78
CA LEU A 27 -2.96 -10.47 2.56
C LEU A 27 -1.76 -10.52 3.53
N GLN A 28 -1.98 -10.91 4.78
CA GLN A 28 -0.92 -11.10 5.76
C GLN A 28 0.06 -12.22 5.35
N GLY A 29 -0.44 -13.30 4.74
CA GLY A 29 0.38 -14.42 4.26
C GLY A 29 1.05 -14.19 2.91
N LEU A 30 0.46 -13.35 2.05
CA LEU A 30 0.88 -13.17 0.66
C LEU A 30 2.34 -12.74 0.51
N GLY A 31 2.83 -11.83 1.36
CA GLY A 31 4.22 -11.37 1.29
C GLY A 31 5.25 -12.48 1.45
N ALA A 32 4.93 -13.51 2.25
CA ALA A 32 5.83 -14.65 2.48
C ALA A 32 5.91 -15.61 1.27
N THR A 33 4.95 -15.55 0.34
CA THR A 33 4.94 -16.41 -0.85
C THR A 33 5.63 -15.79 -2.06
N LEU A 34 6.11 -14.54 -1.94
CA LEU A 34 6.67 -13.76 -3.02
C LEU A 34 8.19 -13.59 -2.88
N PRO A 35 8.94 -13.58 -3.99
CA PRO A 35 10.34 -13.15 -3.95
C PRO A 35 10.43 -11.70 -3.43
N ARG A 36 11.46 -11.41 -2.63
CA ARG A 36 11.68 -10.07 -2.08
C ARG A 36 12.10 -9.09 -3.18
N PRO A 37 11.32 -8.04 -3.46
CA PRO A 37 11.71 -7.03 -4.43
C PRO A 37 12.67 -6.00 -3.81
N GLU A 38 13.39 -5.27 -4.66
CA GLU A 38 14.20 -4.11 -4.25
C GLU A 38 13.32 -2.88 -3.95
N ALA A 39 12.24 -2.71 -4.71
CA ALA A 39 11.21 -1.69 -4.52
C ALA A 39 9.84 -2.20 -5.00
N ILE A 40 8.75 -1.57 -4.52
CA ILE A 40 7.39 -1.85 -4.98
C ILE A 40 6.82 -0.55 -5.56
N VAL A 41 6.36 -0.62 -6.81
CA VAL A 41 5.55 0.45 -7.40
C VAL A 41 4.09 0.19 -7.03
N VAL A 42 3.48 1.11 -6.28
CA VAL A 42 2.08 1.02 -5.86
C VAL A 42 1.24 2.00 -6.67
N VAL A 43 0.23 1.49 -7.35
CA VAL A 43 -0.80 2.30 -8.01
C VAL A 43 -2.08 2.19 -7.18
N SER A 44 -2.57 3.32 -6.68
CA SER A 44 -3.74 3.35 -5.78
C SER A 44 -4.94 3.96 -6.49
N ALA A 45 -6.12 3.35 -6.32
CA ALA A 45 -7.39 3.92 -6.79
C ALA A 45 -7.73 5.26 -6.09
N HIS A 46 -7.12 5.52 -4.95
CA HIS A 46 -7.31 6.73 -4.15
C HIS A 46 -6.24 7.81 -4.42
N TRP A 47 -5.27 7.54 -5.30
CA TRP A 47 -4.27 8.53 -5.72
C TRP A 47 -4.70 9.16 -7.05
N GLU A 48 -5.38 10.29 -6.96
CA GLU A 48 -5.88 11.02 -8.14
C GLU A 48 -5.07 12.28 -8.41
N THR A 49 -4.76 12.51 -9.69
CA THR A 49 -3.98 13.66 -10.16
C THR A 49 -4.70 14.30 -11.34
N LEU A 50 -4.81 15.63 -11.36
CA LEU A 50 -5.66 16.33 -12.32
C LEU A 50 -5.07 16.47 -13.74
N GLN A 51 -3.73 16.56 -13.86
CA GLN A 51 -3.09 16.98 -15.11
C GLN A 51 -2.24 15.90 -15.77
N ALA A 52 -1.46 15.18 -14.99
CA ALA A 52 -0.56 14.13 -15.45
C ALA A 52 -0.37 13.11 -14.33
N PRO A 53 0.00 11.85 -14.65
CA PRO A 53 0.43 10.89 -13.65
C PRO A 53 1.54 11.49 -12.79
N ALA A 54 1.43 11.33 -11.47
CA ALA A 54 2.46 11.75 -10.53
C ALA A 54 3.04 10.54 -9.81
N VAL A 55 4.33 10.63 -9.49
CA VAL A 55 5.05 9.63 -8.70
C VAL A 55 5.61 10.34 -7.47
N SER A 56 5.52 9.69 -6.31
CA SER A 56 6.09 10.22 -5.07
C SER A 56 7.59 9.94 -5.01
N LEU A 57 8.38 10.99 -4.76
CA LEU A 57 9.83 10.90 -4.49
C LEU A 57 10.15 11.00 -2.99
N ALA A 58 9.13 10.91 -2.12
CA ALA A 58 9.33 11.06 -0.69
C ALA A 58 10.19 9.90 -0.14
N PRO A 59 11.35 10.16 0.48
CA PRO A 59 12.19 9.10 1.06
C PRO A 59 11.55 8.45 2.30
N ARG A 60 10.60 9.15 2.93
CA ARG A 60 9.77 8.69 4.03
C ARG A 60 8.34 9.20 3.80
N PRO A 61 7.51 8.47 3.03
CA PRO A 61 6.12 8.84 2.81
C PRO A 61 5.35 8.95 4.13
N GLU A 62 4.49 9.97 4.23
CA GLU A 62 3.56 10.08 5.35
C GLU A 62 2.43 9.04 5.23
N THR A 63 1.93 8.57 6.36
CA THR A 63 0.71 7.75 6.38
C THR A 63 -0.52 8.65 6.30
N VAL A 64 -1.19 8.62 5.14
CA VAL A 64 -2.42 9.37 4.91
C VAL A 64 -3.62 8.50 5.25
N HIS A 65 -4.53 9.03 6.07
CA HIS A 65 -5.83 8.42 6.36
C HIS A 65 -6.93 9.16 5.59
N ASP A 66 -7.23 8.68 4.38
CA ASP A 66 -8.13 9.32 3.42
C ASP A 66 -9.59 8.86 3.54
N PHE A 67 -10.00 8.38 4.72
CA PHE A 67 -11.33 7.85 5.02
C PHE A 67 -11.90 8.45 6.31
N GLY A 68 -13.23 8.35 6.48
CA GLY A 68 -13.96 8.90 7.63
C GLY A 68 -15.06 7.98 8.16
N GLY A 69 -15.51 8.21 9.39
CA GLY A 69 -16.60 7.42 10.02
C GLY A 69 -16.18 6.06 10.59
N PHE A 70 -14.87 5.80 10.71
CA PHE A 70 -14.32 4.53 11.18
C PHE A 70 -13.79 4.60 12.62
N PRO A 71 -13.55 3.45 13.29
CA PRO A 71 -12.98 3.42 14.63
C PRO A 71 -11.61 4.10 14.74
N ARG A 72 -11.35 4.75 15.88
CA ARG A 72 -10.08 5.44 16.19
C ARG A 72 -8.84 4.59 15.92
N ALA A 73 -8.88 3.29 16.20
CA ALA A 73 -7.78 2.37 15.98
C ALA A 73 -7.23 2.39 14.54
N LEU A 74 -8.06 2.71 13.53
CA LEU A 74 -7.60 2.83 12.14
C LEU A 74 -6.77 4.09 11.92
N PHE A 75 -7.10 5.21 12.58
CA PHE A 75 -6.36 6.48 12.48
C PHE A 75 -5.06 6.49 13.27
N GLU A 76 -4.87 5.52 14.16
CA GLU A 76 -3.64 5.33 14.93
C GLU A 76 -2.61 4.46 14.19
N ILE A 77 -3.00 3.81 13.08
CA ILE A 77 -2.08 3.02 12.27
C ILE A 77 -1.07 3.95 11.62
N GLN A 78 0.20 3.57 11.68
CA GLN A 78 1.28 4.24 10.98
C GLN A 78 1.97 3.22 10.08
N TYR A 79 2.21 3.60 8.83
CA TYR A 79 2.91 2.82 7.83
C TYR A 79 4.15 3.58 7.32
N PRO A 80 5.22 3.69 8.13
CA PRO A 80 6.43 4.43 7.79
C PRO A 80 7.35 3.59 6.87
N ALA A 81 6.84 3.18 5.72
CA ALA A 81 7.64 2.46 4.74
C ALA A 81 8.78 3.35 4.22
N PRO A 82 9.99 2.81 3.99
CA PRO A 82 11.04 3.55 3.32
C PRO A 82 10.62 3.81 1.86
N GLY A 83 10.72 5.06 1.42
CA GLY A 83 10.56 5.40 0.00
C GLY A 83 11.77 4.95 -0.83
N ALA A 84 11.59 4.87 -2.14
CA ALA A 84 12.65 4.50 -3.09
C ALA A 84 12.82 5.56 -4.20
N PRO A 85 13.31 6.78 -3.89
CA PRO A 85 13.36 7.87 -4.86
C PRO A 85 14.16 7.55 -6.13
N ALA A 86 15.27 6.82 -5.98
CA ALA A 86 16.11 6.40 -7.12
C ALA A 86 15.40 5.42 -8.08
N ALA A 87 14.35 4.73 -7.64
CA ALA A 87 13.53 3.87 -8.50
C ALA A 87 12.37 4.63 -9.16
N ALA A 88 12.18 5.89 -8.79
CA ALA A 88 11.05 6.74 -9.20
C ALA A 88 11.46 7.94 -10.08
N GLU A 89 12.76 8.21 -10.20
CA GLU A 89 13.37 9.13 -11.19
C GLU A 89 13.53 8.45 -12.56
#